data_AF-A0A0E4BVR8-F1
#
_entry.id   AF-A0A0E4BVR8-F1
#
_cell.length_a   1.000
_cell.length_b   1.000
_cell.length_c   1.000
_cell.angle_alpha   90.00
_cell.angle_beta   90.00
_cell.angle_gamma   90.00
#
_symmetry.space_group_name_H-M   'P 1'
#
loop_
_entity.id
_entity.type
_entity.pdbx_description
1 polymer ?
#
loop_
_entity_poly.entity_id
_entity_poly.type
_entity_poly.pdbx_seq_one_letter_code
_entity_poly.pdbx_strand_id
1 'polypeptide(L)'
;MMSRLSDMLRTQRFDDYRFYHQSTVNQTLHLLSAVIFLACYALLFSDPALAGIIGWLAMLTRQTGHFFFEPSGYDAVNDVSNAYKEAVKVGYNQTRKIILLLVWGSAPLALYAFPTLFGLFDPPATRLDFIRHVGALWLAIGIDPVRALPALRA
;
A
#
# COMPACT_ATOMS: atom_id res chain seq x y z
N MET A 1 -14.44 30.94 -16.06
CA MET A 1 -14.77 30.49 -14.70
C MET A 1 -14.34 29.03 -14.60
N MET A 2 -13.23 28.74 -13.91
CA MET A 2 -12.83 27.33 -13.69
C MET A 2 -13.91 26.65 -12.85
N SER A 3 -14.21 25.38 -13.17
CA SER A 3 -15.16 24.60 -12.38
C SER A 3 -14.61 24.37 -10.97
N ARG A 4 -15.47 24.27 -9.96
CA ARG A 4 -15.05 23.94 -8.58
C ARG A 4 -14.19 22.67 -8.51
N LEU A 5 -14.46 21.70 -9.39
CA LEU A 5 -13.69 20.46 -9.51
C LEU A 5 -12.25 20.73 -10.00
N SER A 6 -12.08 21.54 -11.05
CA SER A 6 -10.75 21.86 -11.58
C SER A 6 -9.87 22.61 -10.58
N ASP A 7 -10.47 23.50 -9.78
CA ASP A 7 -9.72 24.21 -8.73
C ASP A 7 -9.32 23.25 -7.60
N MET A 8 -10.23 22.37 -7.17
CA MET A 8 -9.92 21.34 -6.17
C MET A 8 -8.78 20.41 -6.62
N LEU A 9 -8.82 19.91 -7.86
CA LEU A 9 -7.76 19.05 -8.41
C LEU A 9 -6.42 19.79 -8.51
N ARG A 10 -6.46 21.08 -8.86
CA ARG A 10 -5.25 21.92 -8.92
C ARG A 10 -4.63 22.11 -7.53
N THR A 11 -5.45 22.37 -6.52
CA THR A 11 -5.01 22.48 -5.11
C THR A 11 -4.41 21.16 -4.64
N GLN A 12 -5.12 20.04 -4.85
CA GLN A 12 -4.62 18.72 -4.47
C GLN A 12 -3.26 18.41 -5.10
N ARG A 13 -3.07 18.74 -6.39
CA ARG A 13 -1.79 18.55 -7.08
C ARG A 13 -0.67 19.39 -6.45
N PHE A 14 -0.97 20.63 -6.07
CA PHE A 14 -0.01 21.52 -5.42
C PHE A 14 0.35 21.04 -4.02
N ASP A 15 -0.65 20.62 -3.24
CA ASP A 15 -0.46 20.08 -1.90
C ASP A 15 0.35 18.78 -1.94
N ASP A 16 0.11 17.93 -2.94
CA ASP A 16 0.89 16.71 -3.13
C ASP A 16 2.36 17.06 -3.43
N TYR A 17 2.62 17.94 -4.40
CA TYR A 17 3.98 18.40 -4.72
C TYR A 17 4.72 19.00 -3.51
N ARG A 18 4.04 19.80 -2.70
CA ARG A 18 4.64 20.49 -1.55
C ARG A 18 4.98 19.55 -0.40
N PHE A 19 4.11 18.59 -0.11
CA PHE A 19 4.17 17.79 1.11
C PHE A 19 4.67 16.35 0.91
N TYR A 20 5.13 15.98 -0.28
CA TYR A 20 5.69 14.65 -0.58
C TYR A 20 7.17 14.72 -0.95
N HIS A 21 7.88 13.61 -0.73
CA HIS A 21 9.13 13.27 -1.43
C HIS A 21 10.23 14.32 -1.35
N GLN A 22 10.51 14.80 -0.14
CA GLN A 22 11.66 15.70 0.09
C GLN A 22 12.99 14.92 0.05
N SER A 23 12.97 13.63 0.37
CA SER A 23 14.16 12.78 0.36
C SER A 23 14.41 12.15 -1.01
N THR A 24 15.59 12.37 -1.60
CA THR A 24 16.03 11.73 -2.85
C THR A 24 16.04 10.20 -2.75
N VAL A 25 16.36 9.66 -1.57
CA VAL A 25 16.31 8.21 -1.34
C VAL A 25 14.87 7.71 -1.40
N ASN A 26 13.94 8.43 -0.76
CA ASN A 26 12.52 8.10 -0.83
C ASN A 26 11.97 8.21 -2.28
N GLN A 27 12.36 9.25 -3.03
CA GLN A 27 12.04 9.39 -4.45
C GLN A 27 12.52 8.19 -5.27
N THR A 28 13.76 7.75 -5.03
CA THR A 28 14.36 6.60 -5.72
C THR A 28 13.62 5.31 -5.41
N LEU A 29 13.31 5.07 -4.13
CA LEU A 29 12.53 3.91 -3.71
C LEU A 29 11.13 3.92 -4.29
N HIS A 30 10.51 5.11 -4.41
CA HIS A 30 9.24 5.27 -5.10
C HIS A 30 9.33 4.91 -6.58
N LEU A 31 10.34 5.41 -7.29
CA LEU A 31 10.56 5.08 -8.69
C LEU A 31 10.77 3.57 -8.88
N LEU A 32 11.61 2.95 -8.06
CA LEU A 32 11.85 1.51 -8.09
C LEU A 32 10.55 0.73 -7.84
N SER A 33 9.79 1.11 -6.81
CA SER A 33 8.51 0.48 -6.51
C SER A 33 7.51 0.62 -7.67
N ALA A 34 7.49 1.77 -8.36
CA ALA A 34 6.60 2.01 -9.49
C ALA A 34 6.94 1.09 -10.67
N VAL A 35 8.23 0.89 -10.97
CA VAL A 35 8.67 -0.06 -12.01
C VAL A 35 8.28 -1.50 -11.64
N ILE A 36 8.44 -1.90 -10.37
CA ILE A 36 8.00 -3.22 -9.90
C ILE A 36 6.48 -3.37 -10.03
N PHE A 37 5.71 -2.31 -9.74
CA PHE A 37 4.25 -2.33 -9.94
C PHE A 37 3.86 -2.51 -11.42
N LEU A 38 4.58 -1.89 -12.36
CA LEU A 38 4.33 -2.12 -13.79
C LEU A 38 4.57 -3.58 -14.18
N ALA A 39 5.66 -4.18 -13.70
CA ALA A 39 5.91 -5.60 -13.90
C ALA A 39 4.83 -6.48 -13.25
N CYS A 40 4.37 -6.12 -12.05
CA CYS A 40 3.27 -6.79 -11.36
C CYS A 40 1.97 -6.75 -12.19
N TYR A 41 1.61 -5.59 -12.78
CA TYR A 41 0.43 -5.47 -13.63
C TYR A 41 0.52 -6.36 -14.87
N ALA A 42 1.70 -6.47 -15.49
CA ALA A 42 1.90 -7.41 -16.60
C ALA A 42 1.76 -8.87 -16.13
N LEU A 43 2.29 -9.19 -14.95
CA LEU A 43 2.28 -10.53 -14.37
C LEU A 43 0.86 -10.99 -13.95
N LEU A 44 -0.05 -10.08 -13.63
CA LEU A 44 -1.44 -10.42 -13.27
C LEU A 44 -2.15 -11.25 -14.35
N PHE A 45 -1.78 -11.08 -15.62
CA PHE A 45 -2.42 -11.78 -16.72
C PHE A 45 -1.91 -13.22 -16.92
N SER A 46 -0.77 -13.57 -16.33
CA SER A 46 -0.14 -14.88 -16.49
C SER A 46 0.01 -15.66 -15.19
N ASP A 47 0.39 -15.00 -14.09
CA ASP A 47 0.51 -15.62 -12.77
C ASP A 47 0.07 -14.66 -11.65
N PRO A 48 -1.23 -14.66 -11.31
CA PRO A 48 -1.77 -13.80 -10.25
C PRO A 48 -1.13 -14.03 -8.88
N ALA A 49 -0.75 -15.27 -8.57
CA ALA A 49 -0.14 -15.59 -7.27
C ALA A 49 1.25 -14.95 -7.16
N LEU A 50 2.09 -15.08 -8.20
CA LEU A 50 3.38 -14.38 -8.24
C LEU A 50 3.21 -12.87 -8.31
N ALA A 51 2.20 -12.36 -9.03
CA ALA A 51 1.89 -10.93 -9.05
C ALA A 51 1.63 -10.40 -7.63
N GLY A 52 0.89 -11.12 -6.79
CA GLY A 52 0.70 -10.75 -5.40
C GLY A 52 1.99 -10.67 -4.58
N ILE A 53 2.92 -11.62 -4.77
CA ILE A 53 4.24 -11.60 -4.11
C ILE A 53 5.08 -10.39 -4.56
N ILE A 54 5.16 -10.17 -5.88
CA ILE A 54 5.95 -9.06 -6.45
C ILE A 54 5.32 -7.70 -6.10
N GLY A 55 3.99 -7.62 -6.10
CA GLY A 55 3.26 -6.43 -5.66
C GLY A 55 3.52 -6.10 -4.19
N TRP A 56 3.62 -7.12 -3.33
CA TRP A 56 4.01 -6.92 -1.94
C TRP A 56 5.44 -6.41 -1.80
N LEU A 57 6.38 -6.91 -2.61
CA LEU A 57 7.75 -6.38 -2.66
C LEU A 57 7.75 -4.89 -3.05
N ALA A 58 6.97 -4.50 -4.08
CA ALA A 58 6.82 -3.10 -4.47
C ALA A 58 6.27 -2.24 -3.30
N MET A 59 5.24 -2.75 -2.61
CA MET A 59 4.69 -2.09 -1.43
C MET A 59 5.74 -1.93 -0.33
N LEU A 60 6.52 -2.97 -0.03
CA LEU A 60 7.56 -2.93 1.00
C LEU A 60 8.63 -1.89 0.64
N THR A 61 9.12 -1.88 -0.61
CA THR A 61 10.08 -0.86 -1.08
C THR A 61 9.53 0.55 -0.87
N ARG A 62 8.27 0.79 -1.23
CA ARG A 62 7.59 2.08 -1.03
C ARG A 62 7.43 2.44 0.44
N GLN A 63 7.05 1.47 1.27
CA GLN A 63 6.89 1.68 2.70
C GLN A 63 8.22 2.00 3.39
N THR A 64 9.30 1.31 3.03
CA THR A 64 10.65 1.60 3.53
C THR A 64 11.01 3.07 3.30
N GLY A 65 10.72 3.61 2.10
CA GLY A 65 10.88 5.02 1.79
C GLY A 65 10.16 5.93 2.79
N HIS A 66 8.87 5.69 2.99
CA HIS A 66 8.04 6.45 3.91
C HIS A 66 8.43 6.30 5.39
N PHE A 67 8.79 5.11 5.85
CA PHE A 67 9.04 4.89 7.29
C PHE A 67 10.43 5.34 7.72
N PHE A 68 11.46 5.13 6.89
CA PHE A 68 12.85 5.41 7.29
C PHE A 68 13.36 6.77 6.81
N PHE A 69 12.90 7.25 5.66
CA PHE A 69 13.46 8.45 5.04
C PHE A 69 12.53 9.66 5.11
N GLU A 70 11.24 9.45 5.37
CA GLU A 70 10.25 10.51 5.62
C GLU A 70 9.28 10.13 6.76
N PRO A 71 9.80 9.85 7.97
CA PRO A 71 8.97 9.41 9.09
C PRO A 71 7.89 10.44 9.44
N SER A 72 6.73 9.95 9.86
CA SER A 72 5.61 10.79 10.29
C SER A 72 6.01 11.65 11.49
N GLY A 73 5.91 12.97 11.34
CA GLY A 73 6.33 13.94 12.34
C GLY A 73 6.02 15.37 11.91
N TYR A 74 6.58 16.33 12.62
CA TYR A 74 6.52 17.73 12.22
C TYR A 74 7.34 17.95 10.95
N ASP A 75 6.75 18.58 9.94
CA ASP A 75 7.44 18.92 8.71
C ASP A 75 8.14 20.26 8.85
N ALA A 76 9.43 20.22 9.19
CA ALA A 76 10.24 21.42 9.35
C ALA A 76 10.47 22.20 8.04
N VAL A 77 10.31 21.58 6.86
CA VAL A 77 10.48 22.25 5.56
C VAL A 77 9.26 23.10 5.23
N ASN A 78 8.08 22.61 5.60
CA ASN A 78 6.81 23.28 5.30
C ASN A 78 6.14 23.95 6.50
N ASP A 79 6.71 23.81 7.69
CA ASP A 79 6.22 24.36 8.97
C ASP A 79 4.82 23.83 9.34
N VAL A 80 4.54 22.55 9.07
CA VAL A 80 3.21 21.95 9.28
C VAL A 80 3.23 20.67 10.10
N SER A 81 2.17 20.46 10.87
CA SER A 81 1.95 19.21 11.62
C SER A 81 1.48 18.07 10.72
N ASN A 82 1.67 16.83 11.17
CA ASN A 82 1.15 15.66 10.46
C ASN A 82 -0.39 15.66 10.40
N ALA A 83 -1.07 16.16 11.44
CA ALA A 83 -2.53 16.28 11.47
C ALA A 83 -3.04 17.26 10.40
N TYR A 84 -2.32 18.36 10.15
CA TYR A 84 -2.64 19.26 9.06
C TYR A 84 -2.48 18.57 7.70
N LYS A 85 -1.39 17.81 7.50
CA LYS A 85 -1.18 17.03 6.27
C LYS A 85 -2.31 16.03 6.02
N GLU A 86 -2.79 15.33 7.04
CA GLU A 86 -3.95 14.42 6.93
C GLU A 86 -5.25 15.15 6.59
N ALA A 87 -5.46 16.36 7.11
CA ALA A 87 -6.66 17.13 6.83
C ALA A 87 -6.74 17.63 5.38
N VAL A 88 -5.61 18.04 4.79
CA VAL A 88 -5.59 18.59 3.42
C VAL A 88 -5.35 17.54 2.33
N LYS A 89 -4.67 16.43 2.66
CA LYS A 89 -4.39 15.35 1.71
C LYS A 89 -5.56 14.37 1.63
N VAL A 90 -6.24 14.38 0.49
CA VAL A 90 -7.32 13.41 0.23
C VAL A 90 -6.77 11.98 0.21
N GLY A 91 -7.39 11.10 1.01
CA GLY A 91 -7.02 9.68 1.09
C GLY A 91 -5.79 9.38 1.97
N TYR A 92 -5.12 10.39 2.51
CA TYR A 92 -4.01 10.20 3.43
C TYR A 92 -4.54 10.04 4.87
N ASN A 93 -4.54 8.80 5.35
CA ASN A 93 -4.87 8.47 6.73
C ASN A 93 -3.87 7.43 7.24
N GLN A 94 -3.03 7.83 8.19
CA GLN A 94 -1.95 6.99 8.69
C GLN A 94 -2.47 5.73 9.39
N THR A 95 -3.57 5.84 10.15
CA THR A 95 -4.17 4.71 10.86
C THR A 95 -4.66 3.64 9.89
N ARG A 96 -5.39 4.01 8.84
CA ARG A 96 -5.89 3.07 7.81
C ARG A 96 -4.74 2.38 7.10
N LYS A 97 -3.67 3.12 6.83
CA LYS A 97 -2.46 2.58 6.21
C LYS A 97 -1.79 1.53 7.11
N ILE A 98 -1.64 1.83 8.41
CA ILE A 98 -1.08 0.88 9.38
C ILE A 98 -1.95 -0.37 9.47
N ILE A 99 -3.27 -0.23 9.55
CA ILE A 99 -4.17 -1.37 9.62
C ILE A 99 -4.04 -2.25 8.38
N LEU A 100 -3.99 -1.68 7.18
CA LEU A 100 -3.80 -2.44 5.95
C LEU A 100 -2.47 -3.23 5.97
N LEU A 101 -1.38 -2.62 6.45
CA LEU A 101 -0.08 -3.29 6.60
C LEU A 101 -0.12 -4.43 7.62
N LEU A 102 -0.87 -4.27 8.73
CA LEU A 102 -1.07 -5.33 9.70
C LEU A 102 -1.90 -6.50 9.12
N VAL A 103 -2.96 -6.20 8.37
CA VAL A 103 -3.76 -7.22 7.68
C VAL A 103 -2.89 -8.03 6.73
N TRP A 104 -2.12 -7.36 5.87
CA TRP A 104 -1.18 -8.03 4.98
C TRP A 104 -0.09 -8.82 5.73
N GLY A 105 0.49 -8.25 6.79
CA GLY A 105 1.49 -8.92 7.63
C GLY A 105 0.96 -10.15 8.36
N SER A 106 -0.36 -10.18 8.66
CA SER A 106 -1.01 -11.32 9.30
C SER A 106 -1.33 -12.48 8.34
N ALA A 107 -1.42 -12.23 7.03
CA ALA A 107 -1.83 -13.23 6.05
C ALA A 107 -0.92 -14.49 6.01
N PRO A 108 0.43 -14.38 6.04
CA PRO A 108 1.29 -15.57 6.12
C PRO A 108 1.13 -16.33 7.43
N LEU A 109 0.89 -15.64 8.55
CA LEU A 109 0.67 -16.27 9.86
C LEU A 109 -0.66 -17.04 9.87
N ALA A 110 -1.71 -16.45 9.29
CA ALA A 110 -3.00 -17.09 9.16
C ALA A 110 -2.91 -18.34 8.27
N LEU A 111 -2.21 -18.28 7.14
CA LEU A 111 -1.96 -19.44 6.28
C LEU A 111 -1.06 -20.48 6.95
N TYR A 112 -0.13 -20.08 7.81
CA TYR A 112 0.68 -21.03 8.56
C TYR A 112 -0.16 -21.82 9.59
N ALA A 113 -1.06 -21.13 10.30
CA ALA A 113 -1.96 -21.76 11.27
C ALA A 113 -3.11 -22.53 10.60
N PHE A 114 -3.61 -22.04 9.45
CA PHE A 114 -4.71 -22.60 8.68
C PHE A 114 -4.32 -22.73 7.20
N PRO A 115 -3.59 -23.80 6.80
CA PRO A 115 -3.00 -23.92 5.47
C PRO A 115 -3.98 -23.92 4.30
N THR A 116 -5.21 -24.36 4.53
CA THR A 116 -6.30 -24.35 3.53
C THR A 116 -7.15 -23.09 3.60
N LEU A 117 -6.91 -22.20 4.58
CA LEU A 117 -7.72 -21.03 4.91
C LEU A 117 -9.23 -21.30 4.81
N PHE A 118 -9.71 -22.25 5.63
CA PHE A 118 -11.11 -22.68 5.67
C PHE A 118 -11.65 -23.26 4.33
N GLY A 119 -10.78 -23.90 3.54
CA GLY A 119 -11.13 -24.52 2.27
C GLY A 119 -10.99 -23.60 1.05
N LEU A 120 -10.43 -22.41 1.22
CA LEU A 120 -10.08 -21.53 0.09
C LEU A 120 -8.94 -22.10 -0.76
N PHE A 121 -8.02 -22.85 -0.13
CA PHE A 121 -6.88 -23.46 -0.80
C PHE A 121 -6.82 -24.96 -0.49
N ASP A 122 -6.24 -25.73 -1.41
CA ASP A 122 -5.83 -27.10 -1.13
C ASP A 122 -4.67 -27.13 -0.12
N PRO A 123 -4.49 -28.21 0.67
CA PRO A 123 -3.33 -28.32 1.54
C PRO A 123 -2.03 -28.20 0.73
N PRO A 124 -1.11 -27.28 1.10
CA PRO A 124 0.12 -27.09 0.34
C PRO A 124 0.99 -28.34 0.41
N ALA A 125 1.29 -28.94 -0.75
CA ALA A 125 2.18 -30.11 -0.84
C ALA A 125 3.66 -29.71 -0.70
N THR A 126 3.98 -28.48 -1.09
CA THR A 126 5.34 -27.93 -1.08
C THR A 126 5.40 -26.54 -0.45
N ARG A 127 6.62 -26.09 -0.13
CA ARG A 127 6.85 -24.70 0.31
C ARG A 127 6.47 -23.68 -0.76
N LEU A 128 6.59 -24.05 -2.04
CA LEU A 128 6.21 -23.17 -3.13
C LEU A 128 4.70 -22.95 -3.16
N ASP A 129 3.91 -24.00 -2.91
CA ASP A 129 2.45 -23.90 -2.83
C ASP A 129 2.03 -22.94 -1.72
N PHE A 130 2.67 -23.03 -0.55
CA PHE A 130 2.47 -22.06 0.53
C PHE A 130 2.76 -20.62 0.09
N ILE A 131 3.91 -20.36 -0.56
CA ILE A 131 4.25 -19.02 -1.06
C ILE A 131 3.21 -18.55 -2.09
N ARG A 132 2.71 -19.43 -2.96
CA ARG A 132 1.69 -19.09 -3.94
C ARG A 132 0.34 -18.75 -3.27
N HIS A 133 -0.07 -19.47 -2.23
CA HIS A 133 -1.27 -19.12 -1.45
C HIS A 133 -1.12 -17.76 -0.76
N VAL A 134 0.06 -17.46 -0.20
CA VAL A 134 0.36 -16.13 0.36
C VAL A 134 0.22 -15.05 -0.70
N GLY A 135 0.80 -15.25 -1.87
CA GLY A 135 0.71 -14.32 -3.00
C GLY A 135 -0.73 -14.08 -3.44
N ALA A 136 -1.50 -15.15 -3.65
CA ALA A 136 -2.91 -15.05 -4.02
C ALA A 136 -3.74 -14.30 -2.96
N LEU A 137 -3.51 -14.58 -1.68
CA LEU A 137 -4.21 -13.92 -0.58
C LEU A 137 -3.83 -12.43 -0.47
N TRP A 138 -2.55 -12.08 -0.62
CA TRP A 138 -2.12 -10.68 -0.66
C TRP A 138 -2.72 -9.91 -1.82
N LEU A 139 -2.83 -10.53 -3.00
CA LEU A 139 -3.50 -9.94 -4.14
C LEU A 139 -4.98 -9.69 -3.82
N ALA A 140 -5.68 -10.67 -3.24
CA ALA A 140 -7.09 -10.53 -2.85
C ALA A 140 -7.31 -9.37 -1.86
N ILE A 141 -6.45 -9.24 -0.84
CA ILE A 141 -6.48 -8.12 0.11
C ILE A 141 -6.26 -6.77 -0.61
N GLY A 142 -5.41 -6.75 -1.63
CA GLY A 142 -5.09 -5.54 -2.40
C GLY A 142 -6.20 -5.03 -3.32
N ILE A 143 -7.14 -5.88 -3.73
CA ILE A 143 -8.24 -5.52 -4.65
C ILE A 143 -9.31 -4.67 -3.95
N ASP A 144 -9.55 -4.87 -2.65
CA ASP A 144 -10.60 -4.13 -1.93
C ASP A 144 -10.19 -3.65 -0.52
N PRO A 145 -9.22 -2.71 -0.40
CA PRO A 145 -8.80 -2.19 0.90
C PRO A 145 -9.90 -1.40 1.61
N VAL A 146 -10.90 -0.90 0.87
CA VAL A 146 -11.90 0.07 1.34
C VAL A 146 -13.13 -0.63 1.90
N ARG A 147 -13.48 -1.84 1.45
CA ARG A 147 -14.64 -2.60 1.97
C ARG A 147 -14.32 -3.44 3.20
N ALA A 148 -13.04 -3.74 3.47
CA ALA A 148 -12.61 -4.50 4.66
C ALA A 148 -12.65 -3.69 5.97
N LEU A 149 -12.87 -2.38 5.91
CA LEU A 149 -12.92 -1.48 7.07
C LEU A 149 -14.24 -0.70 7.20
N PRO A 150 -15.44 -1.34 7.26
CA PRO A 150 -16.66 -0.62 7.62
C PRO A 150 -16.66 -0.19 9.10
N ALA A 151 -15.77 -0.74 9.93
CA ALA A 151 -15.87 -0.68 11.39
C ALA A 151 -15.10 0.48 12.08
N LEU A 152 -14.60 1.48 11.35
CA LEU A 152 -13.93 2.66 11.95
C LEU A 152 -14.64 3.98 11.59
N ARG A 153 -15.97 3.93 11.50
CA ARG A 153 -16.84 5.10 11.56
C ARG A 153 -17.79 4.94 12.73
N ALA A 154 -17.29 5.21 13.93
CA ALA A 154 -18.06 5.55 15.11
C ALA A 154 -17.35 6.73 15.78
#